data_AF-A0A2C5Y9C9-F1
#
_entry.id   AF-A0A2C5Y9C9-F1
#
_cell.length_a   1.000
_cell.length_b   1.000
_cell.length_c   1.000
_cell.angle_alpha   90.00
_cell.angle_beta   90.00
_cell.angle_gamma   90.00
#
_symmetry.space_group_name_H-M   'P 1'
#
loop_
_entity.id
_entity.type
_entity.pdbx_description
1 polymer ?
#
loop_
_entity_poly.entity_id
_entity_poly.type
_entity_poly.pdbx_seq_one_letter_code
_entity_poly.pdbx_strand_id
1 'polypeptide(L)'
;MVGKSLLVLAAASLSSAHQVCRPPLPPDCMIDIRDLCPNLYQSPNNYGAARERPLPLHPSYPPHGSHGSYPPHGSHGSYPSHDSPDSPDSYPSYPSYPSDASYPSDASHPSRPSYPSHPSHPSHPSHPSQPSRPSRPSRPSRPSSDRPTPSNNIKVNRPTLASDPKYKFECSSDAYVLQDKTLYLVNMKTGLNITVAQNAASQGRGFNALGYNANDRFLYGLQGRTLIRILNDGKLSIEPVMDTGINAKLGDFDNRGMLWLSQAGRKVVSIHLTQNEHYGRVLRRQDVDLKGLPTPRDWGFIAGKPDYLYAIGVVPDGEDGYPMLMRFGTRTMEWEEVYRLPHIRTNKGATFGAAVGTSNGGFYGMHNGNGRILRLDVNDASAARWVSQARASRVNDATRCYRQPDWE
;
A
#
# COMPACT_ATOMS: atom_id res chain seq x y z
N MET A 1 -56.14 -11.00 -23.66
CA MET A 1 -54.91 -11.72 -23.26
C MET A 1 -54.19 -10.87 -22.22
N VAL A 2 -53.52 -11.48 -21.23
CA VAL A 2 -52.93 -10.80 -20.07
C VAL A 2 -51.52 -11.30 -19.85
N GLY A 3 -50.58 -10.40 -19.50
CA GLY A 3 -49.21 -10.79 -19.12
C GLY A 3 -48.23 -9.62 -19.17
N LYS A 4 -47.91 -9.04 -18.00
CA LYS A 4 -46.76 -8.13 -17.84
C LYS A 4 -45.51 -8.96 -17.56
N SER A 5 -44.35 -8.48 -18.00
CA SER A 5 -43.09 -8.66 -17.28
C SER A 5 -42.13 -7.52 -17.62
N LEU A 6 -41.87 -6.67 -16.62
CA LEU A 6 -40.93 -5.55 -16.72
C LEU A 6 -39.59 -6.02 -16.11
N LEU A 7 -38.58 -6.30 -16.94
CA LEU A 7 -37.27 -6.73 -16.43
C LEU A 7 -36.41 -5.51 -16.09
N VAL A 8 -36.33 -5.18 -14.80
CA VAL A 8 -35.46 -4.10 -14.30
C VAL A 8 -34.01 -4.57 -14.29
N LEU A 9 -33.23 -4.13 -15.28
CA LEU A 9 -31.80 -4.40 -15.35
C LEU A 9 -31.03 -3.47 -14.40
N ALA A 10 -30.72 -3.98 -13.20
CA ALA A 10 -29.79 -3.34 -12.26
C ALA A 10 -28.33 -3.48 -12.75
N ALA A 11 -27.98 -2.77 -13.82
CA ALA A 11 -26.60 -2.67 -14.30
C ALA A 11 -25.81 -1.69 -13.43
N ALA A 12 -24.77 -2.18 -12.75
CA ALA A 12 -23.93 -1.36 -11.88
C ALA A 12 -23.16 -0.29 -12.67
N SER A 13 -23.04 0.91 -12.10
CA SER A 13 -22.37 2.06 -12.69
C SER A 13 -20.84 1.91 -12.72
N LEU A 14 -20.32 1.12 -13.68
CA LEU A 14 -18.90 1.05 -13.98
C LEU A 14 -18.47 2.29 -14.77
N SER A 15 -18.11 3.35 -14.06
CA SER A 15 -17.62 4.63 -14.57
C SER A 15 -16.18 4.56 -15.15
N SER A 16 -15.90 3.54 -15.97
CA SER A 16 -14.61 3.30 -16.63
C SER A 16 -14.73 2.87 -18.09
N ALA A 17 -15.95 2.62 -18.60
CA ALA A 17 -16.19 2.16 -19.98
C ALA A 17 -16.27 3.32 -21.00
N HIS A 18 -15.37 4.30 -20.92
CA HIS A 18 -15.43 5.56 -21.70
C HIS A 18 -14.06 6.01 -22.25
N GLN A 19 -13.28 5.11 -22.87
CA GLN A 19 -12.12 5.53 -23.68
C GLN A 19 -11.71 4.62 -24.85
N VAL A 20 -12.64 3.85 -25.43
CA VAL A 20 -12.46 3.19 -26.74
C VAL A 20 -13.70 3.49 -27.60
N CYS A 21 -13.54 3.49 -28.92
CA CYS A 21 -14.57 3.77 -29.93
C CYS A 21 -15.08 5.23 -29.99
N ARG A 22 -14.39 6.08 -30.78
CA ARG A 22 -15.07 7.16 -31.52
C ARG A 22 -15.48 6.62 -32.90
N PRO A 23 -16.71 6.89 -33.39
CA PRO A 23 -17.17 6.44 -34.71
C PRO A 23 -16.59 7.30 -35.86
N PRO A 24 -16.73 6.91 -37.15
CA PRO A 24 -17.50 5.75 -37.65
C PRO A 24 -16.67 4.71 -38.44
N LEU A 25 -16.90 3.42 -38.18
CA LEU A 25 -16.40 2.27 -38.96
C LEU A 25 -17.45 1.12 -38.96
N PRO A 26 -17.34 0.10 -39.85
CA PRO A 26 -18.50 -0.61 -40.44
C PRO A 26 -19.18 -1.69 -39.55
N PRO A 27 -20.32 -2.27 -40.00
CA PRO A 27 -21.23 -3.05 -39.14
C PRO A 27 -20.72 -4.44 -38.69
N ASP A 28 -19.59 -4.92 -39.21
CA ASP A 28 -19.11 -6.29 -38.95
C ASP A 28 -18.27 -6.44 -37.66
N CYS A 29 -18.16 -5.40 -36.82
CA CYS A 29 -17.38 -5.41 -35.58
C CYS A 29 -18.11 -6.09 -34.40
N MET A 30 -18.53 -7.34 -34.59
CA MET A 30 -19.11 -8.21 -33.56
C MET A 30 -18.01 -9.01 -32.85
N ILE A 31 -17.58 -8.57 -31.67
CA ILE A 31 -16.71 -9.35 -30.78
C ILE A 31 -17.58 -10.35 -29.99
N ASP A 32 -17.36 -11.65 -30.15
CA ASP A 32 -18.01 -12.67 -29.30
C ASP A 32 -17.41 -12.60 -27.87
N ILE A 33 -18.28 -12.49 -26.87
CA ILE A 33 -17.91 -12.49 -25.44
C ILE A 33 -17.13 -13.76 -25.04
N ARG A 34 -17.26 -14.86 -25.79
CA ARG A 34 -16.50 -16.10 -25.59
C ARG A 34 -14.98 -15.91 -25.70
N ASP A 35 -14.50 -15.04 -26.60
CA ASP A 35 -13.07 -14.81 -26.80
C ASP A 35 -12.43 -14.00 -25.64
N LEU A 36 -13.25 -13.29 -24.86
CA LEU A 36 -12.80 -12.56 -23.67
C LEU A 36 -12.75 -13.45 -22.41
N CYS A 37 -13.52 -14.55 -22.36
CA CYS A 37 -13.73 -15.35 -21.14
C CYS A 37 -13.78 -16.88 -21.42
N PRO A 38 -12.71 -17.52 -21.92
CA PRO A 38 -12.73 -18.92 -22.36
C PRO A 38 -13.00 -19.97 -21.25
N ASN A 39 -12.91 -19.60 -19.98
CA ASN A 39 -13.05 -20.52 -18.83
C ASN A 39 -14.46 -20.58 -18.22
N LEU A 40 -15.48 -19.89 -18.77
CA LEU A 40 -16.84 -19.92 -18.22
C LEU A 40 -17.69 -21.15 -18.63
N TYR A 41 -17.22 -21.97 -19.59
CA TYR A 41 -17.99 -23.10 -20.13
C TYR A 41 -17.16 -24.40 -20.24
N GLN A 42 -16.90 -25.06 -19.11
CA GLN A 42 -16.41 -26.45 -19.08
C GLN A 42 -17.12 -27.32 -18.03
N SER A 43 -18.32 -27.80 -18.34
CA SER A 43 -18.77 -29.16 -17.98
C SER A 43 -20.09 -29.52 -18.70
N PRO A 44 -20.09 -30.46 -19.67
CA PRO A 44 -21.30 -30.99 -20.27
C PRO A 44 -21.72 -32.29 -19.56
N ASN A 45 -22.70 -32.22 -18.64
CA ASN A 45 -23.73 -33.26 -18.38
C ASN A 45 -24.52 -32.96 -17.08
N ASN A 46 -25.72 -32.38 -17.23
CA ASN A 46 -26.94 -32.77 -16.49
C ASN A 46 -28.13 -31.88 -16.86
N TYR A 47 -28.98 -32.33 -17.79
CA TYR A 47 -30.31 -31.77 -17.99
C TYR A 47 -31.28 -32.31 -16.91
N GLY A 48 -31.11 -31.83 -15.68
CA GLY A 48 -32.06 -32.05 -14.59
C GLY A 48 -33.08 -30.91 -14.54
N ALA A 49 -34.31 -31.15 -14.98
CA ALA A 49 -35.36 -30.12 -14.97
C ALA A 49 -35.68 -29.68 -13.53
N ALA A 50 -35.45 -28.40 -13.22
CA ALA A 50 -35.79 -27.82 -11.94
C ALA A 50 -37.32 -27.69 -11.81
N ARG A 51 -37.94 -28.56 -11.00
CA ARG A 51 -39.32 -28.35 -10.54
C ARG A 51 -39.41 -27.02 -9.80
N GLU A 52 -40.42 -26.23 -10.14
CA GLU A 52 -40.80 -25.04 -9.38
C GLU A 52 -41.05 -25.42 -7.90
N ARG A 53 -40.60 -24.55 -6.98
CA ARG A 53 -40.99 -24.57 -5.57
C ARG A 53 -41.45 -23.17 -5.15
N PRO A 54 -42.43 -23.04 -4.24
CA PRO A 54 -43.00 -21.74 -3.89
C PRO A 54 -42.02 -20.82 -3.16
N LEU A 55 -42.29 -19.51 -3.23
CA LEU A 55 -41.65 -18.49 -2.42
C LEU A 55 -41.93 -18.71 -0.92
N PRO A 56 -41.00 -18.40 0.00
CA PRO A 56 -41.25 -18.47 1.44
C PRO A 56 -42.22 -17.37 1.89
N LEU A 57 -43.12 -17.72 2.80
CA LEU A 57 -44.08 -16.80 3.42
C LEU A 57 -43.41 -15.94 4.51
N HIS A 58 -43.85 -14.68 4.62
CA HIS A 58 -43.48 -13.81 5.75
C HIS A 58 -44.14 -14.30 7.06
N PRO A 59 -43.45 -14.25 8.21
CA PRO A 59 -44.07 -14.35 9.52
C PRO A 59 -45.00 -13.15 9.77
N SER A 60 -46.20 -13.40 10.27
CA SER A 60 -47.17 -12.37 10.69
C SER A 60 -46.93 -11.92 12.13
N TYR A 61 -47.16 -10.63 12.40
CA TYR A 61 -47.22 -10.09 13.77
C TYR A 61 -48.54 -10.52 14.46
N PRO A 62 -48.53 -10.77 15.79
CA PRO A 62 -49.74 -10.98 16.56
C PRO A 62 -50.51 -9.66 16.78
N PRO A 63 -51.85 -9.69 16.93
CA PRO A 63 -52.65 -8.48 17.12
C PRO A 63 -52.61 -8.00 18.58
N HIS A 64 -52.53 -6.68 18.79
CA HIS A 64 -52.75 -6.07 20.11
C HIS A 64 -54.25 -6.00 20.42
N GLY A 65 -54.65 -6.56 21.57
CA GLY A 65 -56.02 -6.53 22.07
C GLY A 65 -56.41 -5.17 22.68
N SER A 66 -57.70 -4.88 22.64
CA SER A 66 -58.32 -3.66 23.15
C SER A 66 -58.38 -3.59 24.69
N HIS A 67 -58.21 -2.38 25.24
CA HIS A 67 -58.74 -2.02 26.56
C HIS A 67 -59.70 -0.83 26.44
N GLY A 68 -60.84 -0.93 27.13
CA GLY A 68 -61.93 0.05 27.07
C GLY A 68 -61.93 1.06 28.22
N SER A 69 -62.69 2.13 28.02
CA SER A 69 -62.95 3.23 28.95
C SER A 69 -63.76 2.86 30.19
N TYR A 70 -63.58 3.58 31.30
CA TYR A 70 -64.64 4.06 32.23
C TYR A 70 -64.10 5.22 33.12
N PRO A 71 -64.92 5.93 33.94
CA PRO A 71 -64.82 7.40 34.06
C PRO A 71 -64.42 7.87 35.50
N PRO A 72 -64.48 9.18 35.87
CA PRO A 72 -63.74 9.70 37.02
C PRO A 72 -64.50 9.64 38.37
N HIS A 73 -63.73 9.74 39.45
CA HIS A 73 -64.19 10.18 40.76
C HIS A 73 -63.42 11.45 41.17
N GLY A 74 -64.03 12.32 41.98
CA GLY A 74 -63.48 13.63 42.33
C GLY A 74 -63.61 14.01 43.80
N SER A 75 -63.22 15.26 44.09
CA SER A 75 -63.41 16.01 45.34
C SER A 75 -63.01 15.33 46.65
N HIS A 76 -61.92 15.83 47.26
CA HIS A 76 -62.04 16.48 48.57
C HIS A 76 -61.14 17.73 48.56
N GLY A 77 -61.57 18.81 49.20
CA GLY A 77 -60.80 20.04 49.30
C GLY A 77 -61.12 20.79 50.58
N SER A 78 -60.14 21.56 51.08
CA SER A 78 -60.27 22.47 52.23
C SER A 78 -59.36 23.69 52.02
N TYR A 79 -59.99 24.84 51.80
CA TYR A 79 -59.49 26.21 52.04
C TYR A 79 -60.11 26.71 53.37
N PRO A 80 -59.91 27.97 53.85
CA PRO A 80 -58.98 29.04 53.46
C PRO A 80 -57.93 29.27 54.59
N SER A 81 -57.12 30.33 54.69
CA SER A 81 -56.90 31.61 53.96
C SER A 81 -55.38 31.89 53.93
N HIS A 82 -54.74 33.08 53.97
CA HIS A 82 -54.99 34.55 53.84
C HIS A 82 -53.60 35.10 53.37
N ASP A 83 -53.40 36.16 52.57
CA ASP A 83 -54.28 37.03 51.78
C ASP A 83 -53.46 37.77 50.68
N SER A 84 -53.93 38.90 50.17
CA SER A 84 -53.30 39.84 49.21
C SER A 84 -53.49 41.29 49.74
N PRO A 85 -52.83 42.37 49.23
CA PRO A 85 -52.47 42.55 47.82
C PRO A 85 -51.24 43.45 47.44
N ASP A 86 -51.07 43.57 46.12
CA ASP A 86 -50.60 44.72 45.32
C ASP A 86 -49.15 45.27 45.33
N SER A 87 -48.52 45.08 44.15
CA SER A 87 -47.86 46.13 43.32
C SER A 87 -46.47 46.70 43.71
N PRO A 88 -45.68 47.21 42.72
CA PRO A 88 -45.63 46.90 41.27
C PRO A 88 -44.20 46.61 40.76
N ASP A 89 -44.04 46.43 39.44
CA ASP A 89 -42.77 46.14 38.77
C ASP A 89 -41.66 47.19 39.01
N SER A 90 -40.42 46.71 39.08
CA SER A 90 -39.21 47.55 39.01
C SER A 90 -38.40 47.21 37.76
N TYR A 91 -38.01 48.24 37.01
CA TYR A 91 -37.31 48.11 35.74
C TYR A 91 -35.88 47.57 35.92
N PRO A 92 -35.37 46.72 35.01
CA PRO A 92 -33.94 46.43 34.94
C PRO A 92 -33.18 47.71 34.60
N SER A 93 -32.06 47.95 35.30
CA SER A 93 -31.25 49.15 35.13
C SER A 93 -30.53 49.20 33.78
N TYR A 94 -30.44 50.40 33.20
CA TYR A 94 -29.61 50.65 32.02
C TYR A 94 -28.13 50.34 32.33
N PRO A 95 -27.38 49.73 31.39
CA PRO A 95 -25.93 49.66 31.51
C PRO A 95 -25.32 51.07 31.42
N SER A 96 -24.29 51.32 32.23
CA SER A 96 -23.53 52.58 32.20
C SER A 96 -22.80 52.77 30.86
N TYR A 97 -22.75 54.00 30.37
CA TYR A 97 -21.92 54.37 29.23
C TYR A 97 -20.44 53.96 29.45
N PRO A 98 -19.75 53.44 28.41
CA PRO A 98 -18.30 53.28 28.48
C PRO A 98 -17.62 54.64 28.58
N SER A 99 -16.61 54.76 29.43
CA SER A 99 -15.76 55.95 29.55
C SER A 99 -14.95 56.17 28.27
N ASP A 100 -14.77 57.43 27.87
CA ASP A 100 -13.99 57.81 26.69
C ASP A 100 -12.58 57.19 26.67
N ALA A 101 -12.15 56.77 25.48
CA ALA A 101 -10.80 56.25 25.28
C ALA A 101 -9.78 57.38 25.41
N SER A 102 -8.78 57.21 26.29
CA SER A 102 -7.65 58.13 26.37
C SER A 102 -6.87 58.11 25.05
N TYR A 103 -6.64 59.29 24.47
CA TYR A 103 -5.83 59.44 23.26
C TYR A 103 -4.44 58.80 23.44
N PRO A 104 -3.91 58.08 22.44
CA PRO A 104 -2.54 57.61 22.47
C PRO A 104 -1.56 58.78 22.52
N SER A 105 -0.52 58.68 23.34
CA SER A 105 0.61 59.60 23.31
C SER A 105 1.29 59.61 21.94
N ASP A 106 1.77 60.77 21.49
CA ASP A 106 2.50 60.88 20.21
C ASP A 106 3.65 59.86 20.11
N ALA A 107 3.67 59.14 19.00
CA ALA A 107 4.75 58.20 18.69
C ALA A 107 6.03 58.97 18.39
N SER A 108 7.04 58.85 19.26
CA SER A 108 8.34 59.50 19.06
C SER A 108 8.97 59.07 17.74
N HIS A 109 9.35 60.05 16.91
CA HIS A 109 9.94 59.79 15.61
C HIS A 109 11.20 58.92 15.73
N PRO A 110 11.33 57.83 14.94
CA PRO A 110 12.53 57.00 14.96
C PRO A 110 13.74 57.79 14.43
N SER A 111 14.85 57.71 15.16
CA SER A 111 16.13 58.32 14.76
C SER A 111 16.53 57.89 13.35
N ARG A 112 16.87 58.86 12.50
CA ARG A 112 17.28 58.63 11.11
C ARG A 112 18.49 57.67 11.07
N PRO A 113 18.45 56.55 10.33
CA PRO A 113 19.56 55.61 10.27
C PRO A 113 20.86 56.28 9.80
N SER A 114 21.97 55.92 10.44
CA SER A 114 23.30 56.28 9.93
C SER A 114 23.57 55.55 8.61
N TYR A 115 24.18 56.25 7.66
CA TYR A 115 24.61 55.63 6.41
C TYR A 115 25.65 54.54 6.69
N PRO A 116 25.55 53.34 6.07
CA PRO A 116 26.61 52.34 6.13
C PRO A 116 27.92 52.91 5.58
N SER A 117 29.03 52.66 6.29
CA SER A 117 30.36 52.89 5.74
C SER A 117 30.53 52.06 4.45
N HIS A 118 31.17 52.64 3.43
CA HIS A 118 31.45 51.91 2.20
C HIS A 118 32.32 50.67 2.50
N PRO A 119 32.01 49.50 1.92
CA PRO A 119 32.89 48.34 2.03
C PRO A 119 34.23 48.66 1.39
N SER A 120 35.31 48.30 2.07
CA SER A 120 36.66 48.40 1.49
C SER A 120 36.76 47.53 0.24
N HIS A 121 37.44 48.03 -0.79
CA HIS A 121 37.69 47.26 -2.01
C HIS A 121 38.40 45.94 -1.68
N PRO A 122 37.96 44.79 -2.23
CA PRO A 122 38.69 43.54 -2.11
C PRO A 122 40.09 43.71 -2.70
N SER A 123 41.12 43.25 -1.98
CA SER A 123 42.45 43.12 -2.55
C SER A 123 42.42 42.13 -3.72
N HIS A 124 43.13 42.46 -4.81
CA HIS A 124 43.21 41.57 -5.96
C HIS A 124 43.76 40.19 -5.55
N PRO A 125 43.10 39.07 -5.93
CA PRO A 125 43.66 37.75 -5.72
C PRO A 125 45.01 37.64 -6.42
N SER A 126 46.02 37.15 -5.71
CA SER A 126 47.31 36.80 -6.33
C SER A 126 47.09 35.71 -7.38
N HIS A 127 47.74 35.85 -8.53
CA HIS A 127 47.64 34.84 -9.59
C HIS A 127 48.08 33.46 -9.06
N PRO A 128 47.26 32.40 -9.21
CA PRO A 128 47.65 31.07 -8.79
C PRO A 128 48.82 30.58 -9.64
N SER A 129 49.83 30.00 -8.98
CA SER A 129 50.95 29.32 -9.63
C SER A 129 50.44 28.32 -10.67
N GLN A 130 51.06 28.28 -11.86
CA GLN A 130 50.67 27.29 -12.86
C GLN A 130 50.81 25.87 -12.29
N PRO A 131 49.79 25.00 -12.41
CA PRO A 131 49.89 23.63 -11.94
C PRO A 131 50.97 22.89 -12.75
N SER A 132 51.88 22.23 -12.06
CA SER A 132 52.88 21.36 -12.68
C SER A 132 52.19 20.27 -13.51
N ARG A 133 52.74 19.97 -14.69
CA ARG A 133 52.16 18.96 -15.59
C ARG A 133 52.00 17.63 -14.86
N PRO A 134 50.80 17.01 -14.89
CA PRO A 134 50.61 15.69 -14.29
C PRO A 134 51.61 14.68 -14.86
N SER A 135 52.23 13.91 -13.98
CA SER A 135 53.05 12.77 -14.39
C SER A 135 52.18 11.75 -15.13
N ARG A 136 52.71 11.22 -16.24
CA ARG A 136 51.99 10.29 -17.12
C ARG A 136 51.54 9.06 -16.30
N PRO A 137 50.24 8.70 -16.27
CA PRO A 137 49.76 7.60 -15.44
C PRO A 137 50.51 6.30 -15.72
N SER A 138 50.96 5.63 -14.67
CA SER A 138 51.47 4.27 -14.72
C SER A 138 50.45 3.37 -15.42
N ARG A 139 50.88 2.62 -16.44
CA ARG A 139 50.01 1.65 -17.12
C ARG A 139 49.44 0.69 -16.06
N PRO A 140 48.11 0.52 -15.94
CA PRO A 140 47.54 -0.31 -14.88
C PRO A 140 48.15 -1.70 -14.87
N SER A 141 48.68 -2.11 -13.72
CA SER A 141 49.05 -3.50 -13.48
C SER A 141 47.80 -4.35 -13.69
N ARG A 142 47.92 -5.36 -14.55
CA ARG A 142 46.84 -6.31 -14.85
C ARG A 142 46.33 -6.88 -13.52
N PRO A 143 45.04 -6.74 -13.18
CA PRO A 143 44.56 -7.13 -11.86
C PRO A 143 44.86 -8.62 -11.62
N SER A 144 45.48 -8.91 -10.48
CA SER A 144 45.63 -10.26 -9.99
C SER A 144 44.25 -10.88 -9.79
N SER A 145 44.14 -12.19 -10.01
CA SER A 145 42.90 -12.95 -9.85
C SER A 145 42.63 -13.24 -8.36
N ASP A 146 42.65 -12.20 -7.53
CA ASP A 146 42.34 -12.29 -6.11
C ASP A 146 40.83 -12.50 -5.95
N ARG A 147 40.52 -13.79 -5.86
CA ARG A 147 39.21 -14.41 -6.03
C ARG A 147 38.62 -14.68 -4.63
N PRO A 148 37.78 -13.80 -4.06
CA PRO A 148 37.04 -14.08 -2.84
C PRO A 148 35.88 -15.05 -3.15
N THR A 149 36.19 -16.31 -3.45
CA THR A 149 35.19 -17.36 -3.64
C THR A 149 35.05 -18.25 -2.41
N PRO A 150 33.96 -18.10 -1.65
CA PRO A 150 33.15 -19.24 -1.30
C PRO A 150 32.40 -19.69 -2.56
N SER A 151 33.07 -20.41 -3.47
CA SER A 151 32.44 -21.06 -4.64
C SER A 151 31.73 -22.33 -4.17
N ASN A 152 30.78 -22.16 -3.25
CA ASN A 152 29.70 -23.12 -3.09
C ASN A 152 29.04 -23.21 -4.47
N ASN A 153 29.04 -24.40 -5.06
CA ASN A 153 28.43 -24.64 -6.36
C ASN A 153 26.89 -24.62 -6.21
N ILE A 154 26.34 -23.43 -5.96
CA ILE A 154 24.91 -23.19 -5.87
C ILE A 154 24.32 -23.49 -7.24
N LYS A 155 23.62 -24.62 -7.34
CA LYS A 155 22.91 -25.00 -8.56
C LYS A 155 21.83 -23.95 -8.84
N VAL A 156 22.02 -23.19 -9.91
CA VAL A 156 21.03 -22.26 -10.46
C VAL A 156 20.30 -22.97 -11.60
N ASN A 157 19.00 -23.20 -11.44
CA ASN A 157 18.15 -23.67 -12.52
C ASN A 157 17.64 -22.45 -13.32
N ARG A 158 17.90 -22.45 -14.63
CA ARG A 158 17.29 -21.47 -15.56
C ARG A 158 15.82 -21.81 -15.82
N PRO A 159 15.00 -20.85 -16.26
CA PRO A 159 13.61 -21.12 -16.62
C PRO A 159 13.44 -22.14 -17.73
N THR A 160 12.57 -23.12 -17.53
CA THR A 160 12.14 -24.04 -18.60
C THR A 160 10.94 -23.50 -19.39
N LEU A 161 10.11 -22.65 -18.78
CA LEU A 161 8.85 -22.15 -19.39
C LEU A 161 8.82 -20.63 -19.65
N ALA A 162 9.97 -19.94 -19.69
CA ALA A 162 10.01 -18.48 -19.85
C ALA A 162 9.70 -17.92 -21.24
N SER A 163 9.66 -18.75 -22.29
CA SER A 163 9.25 -18.30 -23.63
C SER A 163 7.74 -18.09 -23.71
N ASP A 164 6.98 -19.07 -23.23
CA ASP A 164 5.52 -19.14 -23.34
C ASP A 164 4.81 -18.02 -22.54
N PRO A 165 4.01 -17.15 -23.19
CA PRO A 165 3.29 -16.08 -22.51
C PRO A 165 2.27 -16.56 -21.47
N LYS A 166 1.68 -17.75 -21.60
CA LYS A 166 0.55 -18.18 -20.77
C LYS A 166 0.91 -18.40 -19.29
N TYR A 167 2.20 -18.55 -18.98
CA TYR A 167 2.70 -18.69 -17.61
C TYR A 167 3.10 -17.35 -16.98
N LYS A 168 2.97 -16.22 -17.68
CA LYS A 168 3.41 -14.90 -17.20
C LYS A 168 2.27 -14.15 -16.53
N PHE A 169 2.61 -13.38 -15.50
CA PHE A 169 1.70 -12.46 -14.84
C PHE A 169 1.64 -11.14 -15.62
N GLU A 170 0.52 -10.43 -15.54
CA GLU A 170 0.44 -9.10 -16.15
C GLU A 170 1.24 -8.07 -15.36
N CYS A 171 1.69 -7.00 -16.04
CA CYS A 171 2.26 -5.84 -15.35
C CYS A 171 1.10 -5.00 -14.79
N SER A 172 0.39 -5.55 -13.81
CA SER A 172 -0.84 -4.95 -13.27
C SER A 172 -0.54 -3.70 -12.43
N SER A 173 -1.47 -2.73 -12.47
CA SER A 173 -1.56 -1.65 -11.49
C SER A 173 -2.11 -2.16 -10.15
N ASP A 174 -2.79 -3.30 -10.12
CA ASP A 174 -3.20 -3.96 -8.88
C ASP A 174 -2.08 -4.83 -8.31
N ALA A 175 -2.05 -4.96 -6.98
CA ALA A 175 -1.00 -5.67 -6.26
C ALA A 175 -1.23 -7.18 -6.27
N TYR A 176 -0.19 -7.96 -6.52
CA TYR A 176 -0.19 -9.40 -6.28
C TYR A 176 0.04 -9.64 -4.79
N VAL A 177 -1.02 -10.00 -4.08
CA VAL A 177 -1.02 -10.21 -2.62
C VAL A 177 -1.25 -11.68 -2.34
N LEU A 178 -0.24 -12.33 -1.78
CA LEU A 178 -0.38 -13.68 -1.24
C LEU A 178 -1.00 -13.58 0.16
N GLN A 179 -2.05 -14.36 0.44
CA GLN A 179 -2.58 -14.54 1.79
C GLN A 179 -2.72 -16.05 2.09
N ASP A 180 -2.00 -16.51 3.10
CA ASP A 180 -1.88 -17.91 3.57
C ASP A 180 -1.45 -18.90 2.48
N LYS A 181 -2.35 -19.25 1.55
CA LYS A 181 -2.11 -20.10 0.38
C LYS A 181 -2.84 -19.64 -0.89
N THR A 182 -3.44 -18.45 -0.91
CA THR A 182 -4.21 -17.92 -2.05
C THR A 182 -3.55 -16.66 -2.56
N LEU A 183 -3.31 -16.58 -3.87
CA LEU A 183 -2.85 -15.36 -4.52
C LEU A 183 -4.06 -14.56 -4.97
N TYR A 184 -4.12 -13.32 -4.52
CA TYR A 184 -5.10 -12.32 -4.93
C TYR A 184 -4.44 -11.27 -5.81
N LEU A 185 -5.22 -10.70 -6.72
CA LEU A 185 -4.91 -9.41 -7.32
C LEU A 185 -5.78 -8.38 -6.61
N VAL A 186 -5.16 -7.38 -5.96
CA VAL A 186 -5.82 -6.46 -5.02
C VAL A 186 -5.62 -5.01 -5.44
N ASN A 187 -6.72 -4.29 -5.60
CA ASN A 187 -6.72 -2.86 -5.84
C ASN A 187 -6.50 -2.11 -4.52
N MET A 188 -5.31 -1.58 -4.27
CA MET A 188 -4.97 -1.02 -2.94
C MET A 188 -5.76 0.25 -2.60
N LYS A 189 -6.23 0.99 -3.61
CA LYS A 189 -7.09 2.19 -3.42
C LYS A 189 -8.52 1.85 -2.96
N THR A 190 -9.06 0.68 -3.31
CA THR A 190 -10.46 0.30 -2.99
C THR A 190 -10.61 -0.93 -2.09
N GLY A 191 -9.59 -1.77 -1.95
CA GLY A 191 -9.65 -3.05 -1.21
C GLY A 191 -10.32 -4.19 -1.99
N LEU A 192 -10.88 -3.89 -3.17
CA LEU A 192 -11.44 -4.89 -4.09
C LEU A 192 -10.33 -5.86 -4.52
N ASN A 193 -10.71 -7.13 -4.63
CA ASN A 193 -9.77 -8.20 -4.95
C ASN A 193 -10.44 -9.30 -5.79
N ILE A 194 -9.65 -9.90 -6.68
CA ILE A 194 -10.00 -11.14 -7.39
C ILE A 194 -9.02 -12.24 -6.99
N THR A 195 -9.50 -13.48 -6.95
CA THR A 195 -8.62 -14.64 -6.75
C THR A 195 -7.91 -14.96 -8.05
N VAL A 196 -6.58 -14.91 -8.08
CA VAL A 196 -5.77 -15.35 -9.22
C VAL A 196 -5.64 -16.87 -9.22
N ALA A 197 -5.34 -17.44 -8.05
CA ALA A 197 -5.25 -18.89 -7.85
C ALA A 197 -5.22 -19.26 -6.36
N GLN A 198 -5.65 -20.49 -6.04
CA GLN A 198 -5.69 -21.04 -4.68
C GLN A 198 -4.67 -22.17 -4.52
N ASN A 199 -4.35 -22.52 -3.28
CA ASN A 199 -3.42 -23.59 -2.91
C ASN A 199 -1.98 -23.41 -3.44
N ALA A 200 -1.52 -22.16 -3.57
CA ALA A 200 -0.17 -21.78 -3.99
C ALA A 200 0.92 -22.64 -3.32
N ALA A 201 0.82 -22.75 -1.99
CA ALA A 201 1.69 -23.58 -1.16
C ALA A 201 1.16 -25.03 -1.03
N SER A 202 0.98 -25.68 -2.18
CA SER A 202 0.55 -27.09 -2.29
C SER A 202 1.52 -28.05 -1.58
N GLN A 203 2.83 -27.78 -1.67
CA GLN A 203 3.92 -28.49 -0.98
C GLN A 203 4.02 -28.18 0.53
N GLY A 204 2.89 -27.90 1.19
CA GLY A 204 2.77 -27.70 2.65
C GLY A 204 3.35 -26.40 3.22
N ARG A 205 4.43 -25.85 2.65
CA ARG A 205 5.14 -24.66 3.14
C ARG A 205 4.74 -23.40 2.37
N GLY A 206 4.20 -22.41 3.08
CA GLY A 206 3.88 -21.07 2.56
C GLY A 206 5.08 -20.35 1.94
N PHE A 207 4.83 -19.50 0.95
CA PHE A 207 5.85 -18.62 0.37
C PHE A 207 5.95 -17.33 1.18
N ASN A 208 7.11 -16.67 1.15
CA ASN A 208 7.31 -15.31 1.65
C ASN A 208 8.30 -14.56 0.75
N ALA A 209 8.52 -13.26 0.97
CA ALA A 209 9.44 -12.42 0.21
C ALA A 209 9.13 -12.43 -1.30
N LEU A 210 7.87 -12.16 -1.64
CA LEU A 210 7.27 -12.20 -2.96
C LEU A 210 7.71 -10.99 -3.80
N GLY A 211 8.25 -11.18 -5.00
CA GLY A 211 8.68 -10.09 -5.88
C GLY A 211 8.27 -10.30 -7.34
N TYR A 212 7.81 -9.24 -8.01
CA TYR A 212 7.43 -9.25 -9.44
C TYR A 212 8.60 -8.81 -10.33
N ASN A 213 9.13 -9.73 -11.15
CA ASN A 213 10.19 -9.39 -12.09
C ASN A 213 9.61 -8.79 -13.37
N ALA A 214 9.62 -7.46 -13.51
CA ALA A 214 9.11 -6.80 -14.71
C ALA A 214 9.93 -7.07 -15.99
N ASN A 215 11.05 -7.80 -15.93
CA ASN A 215 11.85 -8.16 -17.10
C ASN A 215 11.44 -9.50 -17.74
N ASP A 216 10.98 -10.49 -16.97
CA ASP A 216 10.47 -11.78 -17.49
C ASP A 216 8.99 -12.04 -17.19
N ARG A 217 8.36 -11.15 -16.40
CA ARG A 217 6.96 -11.16 -15.99
C ARG A 217 6.55 -12.34 -15.10
N PHE A 218 7.49 -12.93 -14.35
CA PHE A 218 7.17 -13.91 -13.31
C PHE A 218 7.15 -13.30 -11.90
N LEU A 219 6.37 -13.95 -11.01
CA LEU A 219 6.52 -13.79 -9.57
C LEU A 219 7.63 -14.72 -9.07
N TYR A 220 8.45 -14.23 -8.14
CA TYR A 220 9.45 -15.00 -7.41
C TYR A 220 9.17 -14.92 -5.91
N GLY A 221 9.67 -15.88 -5.13
CA GLY A 221 9.59 -15.83 -3.67
C GLY A 221 10.42 -16.92 -3.01
N LEU A 222 10.39 -17.01 -1.68
CA LEU A 222 11.07 -18.06 -0.93
C LEU A 222 10.11 -19.11 -0.38
N GLN A 223 10.46 -20.38 -0.59
CA GLN A 223 9.92 -21.50 0.18
C GLN A 223 11.00 -22.02 1.15
N GLY A 224 11.03 -21.45 2.36
CA GLY A 224 12.15 -21.62 3.29
C GLY A 224 13.36 -20.82 2.82
N ARG A 225 14.46 -21.49 2.42
CA ARG A 225 15.61 -20.80 1.79
C ARG A 225 15.62 -20.86 0.26
N THR A 226 14.82 -21.75 -0.32
CA THR A 226 14.79 -21.98 -1.77
C THR A 226 14.09 -20.84 -2.45
N LEU A 227 14.80 -20.10 -3.30
CA LEU A 227 14.20 -19.20 -4.27
C LEU A 227 13.41 -20.04 -5.27
N ILE A 228 12.13 -19.73 -5.41
CA ILE A 228 11.23 -20.29 -6.40
C ILE A 228 10.78 -19.21 -7.36
N ARG A 229 10.51 -19.59 -8.60
CA ARG A 229 9.70 -18.82 -9.55
C ARG A 229 8.33 -19.46 -9.63
N ILE A 230 7.30 -18.64 -9.62
CA ILE A 230 5.88 -19.02 -9.63
C ILE A 230 5.33 -18.77 -11.03
N LEU A 231 4.51 -19.68 -11.54
CA LEU A 231 3.90 -19.63 -12.87
C LEU A 231 2.42 -19.22 -12.81
N ASN A 232 1.94 -18.46 -13.78
CA ASN A 232 0.54 -18.01 -13.87
C ASN A 232 -0.38 -19.07 -14.52
N ASP A 233 -0.29 -20.33 -14.09
CA ASP A 233 -1.05 -21.47 -14.67
C ASP A 233 -2.42 -21.72 -14.01
N GLY A 234 -2.93 -20.76 -13.23
CA GLY A 234 -4.13 -20.91 -12.40
C GLY A 234 -3.97 -21.85 -11.18
N LYS A 235 -2.81 -22.49 -11.02
CA LYS A 235 -2.48 -23.41 -9.91
C LYS A 235 -1.25 -22.96 -9.11
N LEU A 236 -0.49 -22.00 -9.64
CA LEU A 236 0.76 -21.46 -9.11
C LEU A 236 1.83 -22.54 -9.01
N SER A 237 1.98 -23.34 -10.08
CA SER A 237 3.11 -24.25 -10.24
C SER A 237 4.44 -23.50 -10.06
N ILE A 238 5.44 -24.17 -9.47
CA ILE A 238 6.72 -23.56 -9.08
C ILE A 238 7.92 -24.23 -9.75
N GLU A 239 8.85 -23.42 -10.22
CA GLU A 239 10.18 -23.84 -10.67
C GLU A 239 11.23 -23.39 -9.62
N PRO A 240 11.86 -24.31 -8.87
CA PRO A 240 12.95 -23.97 -7.95
C PRO A 240 14.16 -23.40 -8.68
N VAL A 241 14.68 -22.26 -8.25
CA VAL A 241 15.79 -21.54 -8.88
C VAL A 241 17.12 -21.87 -8.22
N MET A 242 17.24 -21.68 -6.89
CA MET A 242 18.48 -21.83 -6.13
C MET A 242 18.23 -21.80 -4.61
N ASP A 243 19.17 -22.25 -3.78
CA ASP A 243 19.18 -21.94 -2.34
C ASP A 243 19.83 -20.56 -2.11
N THR A 244 19.13 -19.66 -1.42
CA THR A 244 19.61 -18.30 -1.13
C THR A 244 20.48 -18.22 0.13
N GLY A 245 20.49 -19.25 0.96
CA GLY A 245 21.18 -19.29 2.24
C GLY A 245 20.53 -18.46 3.35
N ILE A 246 19.35 -17.87 3.13
CA ILE A 246 18.58 -17.11 4.14
C ILE A 246 17.11 -17.51 4.11
N ASN A 247 16.38 -17.30 5.21
CA ASN A 247 14.92 -17.47 5.27
C ASN A 247 14.28 -16.07 5.34
N ALA A 248 14.28 -15.38 4.19
CA ALA A 248 13.78 -14.01 4.09
C ALA A 248 12.26 -13.92 4.35
N LYS A 249 11.83 -12.71 4.69
CA LYS A 249 10.42 -12.32 4.82
C LYS A 249 10.06 -11.13 3.95
N LEU A 250 11.01 -10.22 3.73
CA LEU A 250 10.87 -9.12 2.80
C LEU A 250 11.48 -9.53 1.46
N GLY A 251 10.81 -9.25 0.34
CA GLY A 251 11.34 -9.47 -1.00
C GLY A 251 10.72 -8.51 -2.01
N ASP A 252 11.52 -7.90 -2.89
CA ASP A 252 10.98 -7.20 -4.08
C ASP A 252 12.06 -6.97 -5.15
N PHE A 253 11.66 -6.57 -6.36
CA PHE A 253 12.56 -6.26 -7.48
C PHE A 253 12.85 -4.78 -7.64
N ASP A 254 14.12 -4.43 -7.85
CA ASP A 254 14.49 -3.12 -8.37
C ASP A 254 14.39 -3.03 -9.91
N ASN A 255 14.48 -1.82 -10.44
CA ASN A 255 14.42 -1.57 -11.88
C ASN A 255 15.60 -2.13 -12.70
N ARG A 256 16.61 -2.72 -12.06
CA ARG A 256 17.77 -3.37 -12.70
C ARG A 256 17.55 -4.89 -12.84
N GLY A 257 16.44 -5.43 -12.33
CA GLY A 257 16.18 -6.87 -12.28
C GLY A 257 16.94 -7.59 -11.15
N MET A 258 17.32 -6.86 -10.10
CA MET A 258 17.80 -7.44 -8.86
C MET A 258 16.61 -7.77 -7.96
N LEU A 259 16.45 -9.04 -7.60
CA LEU A 259 15.62 -9.42 -6.45
C LEU A 259 16.42 -9.14 -5.18
N TRP A 260 15.88 -8.26 -4.34
CA TRP A 260 16.38 -8.00 -3.00
C TRP A 260 15.58 -8.83 -2.00
N LEU A 261 16.26 -9.48 -1.07
CA LEU A 261 15.68 -10.33 -0.04
C LEU A 261 16.21 -9.92 1.34
N SER A 262 15.35 -9.85 2.36
CA SER A 262 15.79 -9.60 3.74
C SER A 262 15.12 -10.51 4.77
N GLN A 263 15.94 -11.07 5.67
CA GLN A 263 15.48 -11.77 6.86
C GLN A 263 15.34 -10.77 8.01
N ALA A 264 14.09 -10.39 8.32
CA ALA A 264 13.71 -9.47 9.40
C ALA A 264 14.46 -8.12 9.38
N GLY A 265 14.74 -7.58 8.18
CA GLY A 265 15.50 -6.34 8.01
C GLY A 265 17.00 -6.44 8.28
N ARG A 266 17.49 -7.49 8.95
CA ARG A 266 18.86 -7.60 9.51
C ARG A 266 19.85 -8.40 8.68
N LYS A 267 19.40 -9.20 7.71
CA LYS A 267 20.29 -9.93 6.79
C LYS A 267 19.78 -9.82 5.37
N VAL A 268 20.52 -9.10 4.53
CA VAL A 268 20.15 -8.73 3.16
C VAL A 268 20.95 -9.53 2.15
N VAL A 269 20.28 -10.01 1.11
CA VAL A 269 20.86 -10.67 -0.07
C VAL A 269 20.28 -10.04 -1.33
N SER A 270 21.10 -9.82 -2.36
CA SER A 270 20.62 -9.39 -3.69
C SER A 270 21.04 -10.37 -4.78
N ILE A 271 20.09 -10.78 -5.62
CA ILE A 271 20.24 -11.81 -6.65
C ILE A 271 19.85 -11.22 -8.00
N HIS A 272 20.74 -11.30 -8.98
CA HIS A 272 20.48 -10.84 -10.34
C HIS A 272 19.66 -11.89 -11.11
N LEU A 273 18.44 -11.53 -11.56
CA LEU A 273 17.50 -12.47 -12.21
C LEU A 273 17.01 -12.00 -13.59
N THR A 274 17.64 -11.00 -14.20
CA THR A 274 17.48 -10.75 -15.64
C THR A 274 18.05 -11.93 -16.44
N GLN A 275 17.39 -12.30 -17.54
CA GLN A 275 17.62 -13.56 -18.28
C GLN A 275 18.86 -13.52 -19.19
N ASN A 276 20.04 -13.38 -18.59
CA ASN A 276 21.34 -13.32 -19.29
C ASN A 276 22.37 -14.26 -18.62
N GLU A 277 23.65 -14.09 -18.94
CA GLU A 277 24.79 -14.85 -18.38
C GLU A 277 25.03 -14.62 -16.87
N HIS A 278 24.41 -13.61 -16.26
CA HIS A 278 24.46 -13.33 -14.82
C HIS A 278 23.21 -13.79 -14.05
N TYR A 279 22.27 -14.51 -14.69
CA TYR A 279 21.08 -15.04 -14.02
C TYR A 279 21.44 -15.94 -12.81
N GLY A 280 20.83 -15.67 -11.65
CA GLY A 280 21.07 -16.37 -10.39
C GLY A 280 22.33 -15.93 -9.63
N ARG A 281 23.08 -14.94 -10.14
CA ARG A 281 24.29 -14.45 -9.48
C ARG A 281 23.92 -13.63 -8.24
N VAL A 282 24.35 -14.09 -7.06
CA VAL A 282 24.33 -13.29 -5.82
C VAL A 282 25.36 -12.16 -5.97
N LEU A 283 24.92 -10.90 -5.84
CA LEU A 283 25.79 -9.72 -5.91
C LEU A 283 26.14 -9.16 -4.53
N ARG A 284 25.22 -9.26 -3.55
CA ARG A 284 25.47 -8.86 -2.15
C ARG A 284 24.89 -9.89 -1.19
N ARG A 285 25.57 -10.05 -0.04
CA ARG A 285 25.12 -10.78 1.15
C ARG A 285 25.75 -10.10 2.37
N GLN A 286 24.94 -9.55 3.27
CA GLN A 286 25.44 -8.76 4.39
C GLN A 286 24.49 -8.83 5.59
N ASP A 287 25.05 -8.93 6.80
CA ASP A 287 24.37 -8.60 8.05
C ASP A 287 24.37 -7.08 8.21
N VAL A 288 23.19 -6.48 8.37
CA VAL A 288 22.97 -5.02 8.42
C VAL A 288 22.27 -4.66 9.72
N ASP A 289 22.62 -3.50 10.30
CA ASP A 289 21.92 -3.00 11.48
C ASP A 289 20.68 -2.19 11.12
N LEU A 290 19.67 -2.28 11.98
CA LEU A 290 18.45 -1.48 11.92
C LEU A 290 18.63 -0.10 12.59
N LYS A 291 19.77 0.20 13.24
CA LYS A 291 20.07 1.50 13.89
C LYS A 291 18.98 1.95 14.88
N GLY A 292 18.37 1.00 15.59
CA GLY A 292 17.25 1.24 16.52
C GLY A 292 15.86 1.36 15.89
N LEU A 293 15.73 1.32 14.56
CA LEU A 293 14.45 1.37 13.86
C LEU A 293 13.62 0.08 14.08
N PRO A 294 12.28 0.15 13.99
CA PRO A 294 11.43 -1.04 14.13
C PRO A 294 11.78 -2.13 13.13
N THR A 295 11.50 -3.40 13.47
CA THR A 295 11.69 -4.51 12.54
C THR A 295 10.60 -4.51 11.46
N PRO A 296 10.93 -4.24 10.18
CA PRO A 296 9.95 -4.29 9.10
C PRO A 296 9.49 -5.75 8.86
N ARG A 297 8.28 -5.90 8.32
CA ARG A 297 7.73 -7.22 7.95
C ARG A 297 7.79 -7.48 6.45
N ASP A 298 7.48 -6.46 5.66
CA ASP A 298 7.60 -6.46 4.21
C ASP A 298 8.21 -5.13 3.71
N TRP A 299 8.59 -5.05 2.44
CA TRP A 299 9.04 -3.82 1.76
C TRP A 299 8.54 -3.76 0.30
N GLY A 300 8.71 -2.62 -0.36
CA GLY A 300 8.43 -2.50 -1.79
C GLY A 300 9.33 -1.48 -2.49
N PHE A 301 9.54 -1.68 -3.79
CA PHE A 301 10.34 -0.81 -4.65
C PHE A 301 9.52 0.32 -5.27
N ILE A 302 10.15 1.48 -5.47
CA ILE A 302 9.55 2.67 -6.13
C ILE A 302 10.46 3.11 -7.27
N ALA A 303 9.94 3.10 -8.50
CA ALA A 303 10.74 3.37 -9.70
C ALA A 303 11.34 4.78 -9.73
N GLY A 304 10.60 5.79 -9.24
CA GLY A 304 11.09 7.16 -9.10
C GLY A 304 12.10 7.39 -7.97
N LYS A 305 12.45 6.36 -7.18
CA LYS A 305 13.43 6.41 -6.08
C LYS A 305 14.38 5.19 -6.16
N PRO A 306 15.06 4.97 -7.30
CA PRO A 306 15.57 3.64 -7.71
C PRO A 306 16.73 3.08 -6.89
N ASP A 307 17.26 3.83 -5.93
CA ASP A 307 18.30 3.37 -5.01
C ASP A 307 17.77 2.88 -3.66
N TYR A 308 16.44 2.94 -3.44
CA TYR A 308 15.80 2.61 -2.16
C TYR A 308 14.71 1.55 -2.29
N LEU A 309 14.59 0.74 -1.24
CA LEU A 309 13.40 -0.07 -0.92
C LEU A 309 12.71 0.54 0.29
N TYR A 310 11.39 0.64 0.29
CA TYR A 310 10.61 1.31 1.34
C TYR A 310 9.84 0.28 2.18
N ALA A 311 9.70 0.53 3.47
CA ALA A 311 9.00 -0.35 4.41
C ALA A 311 8.25 0.48 5.46
N ILE A 312 7.24 -0.13 6.09
CA ILE A 312 6.52 0.47 7.23
C ILE A 312 6.94 -0.25 8.50
N GLY A 313 7.66 0.47 9.35
CA GLY A 313 7.85 0.10 10.75
C GLY A 313 6.63 0.51 11.58
N VAL A 314 6.45 -0.12 12.75
CA VAL A 314 5.50 0.35 13.78
C VAL A 314 6.30 0.72 15.02
N VAL A 315 6.17 1.96 15.46
CA VAL A 315 6.80 2.48 16.68
C VAL A 315 5.80 2.30 17.84
N PRO A 316 6.17 1.68 18.97
CA PRO A 316 5.31 1.60 20.14
C PRO A 316 4.98 2.97 20.73
N ASP A 317 3.75 3.15 21.20
CA ASP A 317 3.29 4.37 21.87
C ASP A 317 2.23 4.03 22.93
N GLY A 318 2.67 3.85 24.18
CA GLY A 318 1.86 3.27 25.25
C GLY A 318 1.51 1.81 24.96
N GLU A 319 0.22 1.48 25.03
CA GLU A 319 -0.30 0.17 24.62
C GLU A 319 -0.45 0.02 23.09
N ASP A 320 -0.47 1.12 22.35
CA ASP A 320 -0.63 1.16 20.89
C ASP A 320 0.74 1.19 20.17
N GLY A 321 0.69 1.41 18.86
CA GLY A 321 1.80 2.02 18.13
C GLY A 321 1.31 2.94 17.01
N TYR A 322 2.26 3.55 16.29
CA TYR A 322 1.99 4.31 15.07
C TYR A 322 2.94 3.90 13.93
N PRO A 323 2.54 4.04 12.65
CA PRO A 323 3.40 3.67 11.53
C PRO A 323 4.49 4.71 11.30
N MET A 324 5.62 4.23 10.77
CA MET A 324 6.78 5.02 10.41
C MET A 324 7.28 4.54 9.06
N LEU A 325 7.43 5.47 8.11
CA LEU A 325 8.05 5.15 6.84
C LEU A 325 9.57 5.10 7.04
N MET A 326 10.17 4.00 6.64
CA MET A 326 11.61 3.77 6.66
C MET A 326 12.06 3.23 5.30
N ARG A 327 13.34 3.41 4.96
CA ARG A 327 13.91 2.96 3.67
C ARG A 327 15.25 2.28 3.86
N PHE A 328 15.56 1.34 2.97
CA PHE A 328 16.84 0.65 2.87
C PHE A 328 17.59 1.11 1.62
N GLY A 329 18.80 1.65 1.79
CA GLY A 329 19.64 2.10 0.70
C GLY A 329 20.36 0.94 0.01
N THR A 330 19.97 0.60 -1.22
CA THR A 330 20.54 -0.53 -1.99
C THR A 330 22.03 -0.38 -2.31
N ARG A 331 22.55 0.86 -2.31
CA ARG A 331 23.99 1.13 -2.49
C ARG A 331 24.77 1.12 -1.16
N THR A 332 24.23 1.78 -0.13
CA THR A 332 24.86 1.99 1.19
C THR A 332 24.76 0.76 2.10
N MET A 333 23.75 -0.09 1.89
CA MET A 333 23.38 -1.22 2.75
C MET A 333 22.90 -0.81 4.14
N GLU A 334 22.33 0.40 4.26
CA GLU A 334 21.87 0.96 5.52
C GLU A 334 20.35 1.18 5.54
N TRP A 335 19.78 1.15 6.74
CA TRP A 335 18.41 1.63 6.99
C TRP A 335 18.40 3.09 7.43
N GLU A 336 17.40 3.81 6.94
CA GLU A 336 17.14 5.23 7.20
C GLU A 336 15.67 5.42 7.60
N GLU A 337 15.40 6.30 8.57
CA GLU A 337 14.04 6.81 8.81
C GLU A 337 13.66 7.82 7.72
N VAL A 338 12.41 7.84 7.28
CA VAL A 338 11.87 8.86 6.36
C VAL A 338 10.97 9.83 7.10
N TYR A 339 9.95 9.33 7.81
CA TYR A 339 9.12 10.12 8.73
C TYR A 339 8.25 9.22 9.63
N ARG A 340 7.71 9.83 10.71
CA ARG A 340 6.78 9.22 11.69
C ARG A 340 5.36 9.76 11.53
N LEU A 341 4.35 8.94 11.85
CA LEU A 341 2.93 9.29 11.72
C LEU A 341 2.14 9.09 13.02
N PRO A 342 2.46 9.79 14.12
CA PRO A 342 1.79 9.61 15.42
C PRO A 342 0.27 9.88 15.39
N HIS A 343 -0.22 10.61 14.39
CA HIS A 343 -1.66 10.82 14.14
C HIS A 343 -2.38 9.59 13.56
N ILE A 344 -1.66 8.63 12.97
CA ILE A 344 -2.20 7.34 12.52
C ILE A 344 -2.04 6.31 13.65
N ARG A 345 -3.08 6.13 14.47
CA ARG A 345 -3.08 5.10 15.51
C ARG A 345 -3.15 3.69 14.91
N THR A 346 -2.42 2.75 15.51
CA THR A 346 -2.49 1.31 15.25
C THR A 346 -2.49 0.55 16.58
N ASN A 347 -3.20 -0.57 16.65
CA ASN A 347 -3.31 -1.36 17.88
C ASN A 347 -1.99 -2.00 18.31
N LYS A 348 -1.90 -2.45 19.57
CA LYS A 348 -0.79 -3.26 20.10
C LYS A 348 -0.38 -4.38 19.13
N GLY A 349 0.92 -4.49 18.84
CA GLY A 349 1.47 -5.52 17.96
C GLY A 349 1.12 -5.38 16.48
N ALA A 350 0.61 -4.22 16.04
CA ALA A 350 0.34 -3.94 14.63
C ALA A 350 1.55 -4.20 13.72
N THR A 351 1.26 -4.71 12.52
CA THR A 351 2.28 -5.08 11.52
C THR A 351 1.74 -4.90 10.11
N PHE A 352 2.63 -4.51 9.19
CA PHE A 352 2.35 -4.35 7.76
C PHE A 352 3.20 -5.36 6.99
N GLY A 353 2.69 -6.58 6.84
CA GLY A 353 3.36 -7.70 6.18
C GLY A 353 3.05 -7.83 4.68
N ALA A 354 2.35 -6.86 4.09
CA ALA A 354 2.15 -6.79 2.65
C ALA A 354 2.29 -5.32 2.25
N ALA A 355 3.35 -5.01 1.49
CA ALA A 355 3.71 -3.64 1.14
C ALA A 355 4.06 -3.50 -0.35
N VAL A 356 3.66 -2.41 -1.00
CA VAL A 356 3.94 -2.19 -2.44
C VAL A 356 4.17 -0.71 -2.75
N GLY A 357 5.09 -0.45 -3.68
CA GLY A 357 5.34 0.89 -4.23
C GLY A 357 4.69 1.14 -5.59
N THR A 358 4.56 2.41 -5.95
CA THR A 358 4.17 2.86 -7.29
C THR A 358 5.36 3.43 -8.07
N SER A 359 5.20 3.68 -9.37
CA SER A 359 6.27 4.32 -10.15
C SER A 359 6.54 5.77 -9.74
N ASN A 360 5.51 6.50 -9.29
CA ASN A 360 5.52 7.94 -9.01
C ASN A 360 5.72 8.33 -7.53
N GLY A 361 5.84 7.38 -6.58
CA GLY A 361 6.18 7.67 -5.17
C GLY A 361 5.07 7.42 -4.15
N GLY A 362 3.91 6.94 -4.59
CA GLY A 362 2.93 6.35 -3.69
C GLY A 362 3.48 5.05 -3.09
N PHE A 363 3.15 4.79 -1.82
CA PHE A 363 3.48 3.55 -1.13
C PHE A 363 2.29 3.06 -0.31
N TYR A 364 2.06 1.76 -0.32
CA TYR A 364 0.90 1.13 0.29
C TYR A 364 1.33 0.03 1.26
N GLY A 365 0.69 -0.02 2.44
CA GLY A 365 0.84 -1.12 3.39
C GLY A 365 -0.52 -1.64 3.85
N MET A 366 -0.73 -2.95 3.75
CA MET A 366 -1.90 -3.62 4.32
C MET A 366 -1.58 -4.13 5.74
N HIS A 367 -2.42 -3.75 6.70
CA HIS A 367 -2.25 -4.10 8.11
C HIS A 367 -2.78 -5.50 8.45
N ASN A 368 -1.91 -6.37 8.97
CA ASN A 368 -2.21 -7.79 9.19
C ASN A 368 -3.40 -8.05 10.15
N GLY A 369 -3.60 -7.18 11.14
CA GLY A 369 -4.63 -7.39 12.17
C GLY A 369 -6.07 -7.22 11.68
N ASN A 370 -6.31 -6.43 10.63
CA ASN A 370 -7.66 -6.05 10.19
C ASN A 370 -7.81 -5.81 8.67
N GLY A 371 -6.74 -5.96 7.88
CA GLY A 371 -6.78 -5.79 6.42
C GLY A 371 -6.88 -4.33 5.94
N ARG A 372 -6.87 -3.33 6.84
CA ARG A 372 -6.90 -1.91 6.46
C ARG A 372 -5.64 -1.54 5.67
N ILE A 373 -5.80 -0.75 4.62
CA ILE A 373 -4.72 -0.33 3.73
C ILE A 373 -4.39 1.13 4.00
N LEU A 374 -3.13 1.37 4.39
CA LEU A 374 -2.53 2.69 4.58
C LEU A 374 -1.85 3.12 3.27
N ARG A 375 -2.21 4.30 2.75
CA ARG A 375 -1.53 4.98 1.64
C ARG A 375 -0.60 6.04 2.20
N LEU A 376 0.61 6.10 1.65
CA LEU A 376 1.70 7.01 2.01
C LEU A 376 2.23 7.69 0.74
N ASP A 377 2.86 8.86 0.88
CA ASP A 377 3.72 9.44 -0.15
C ASP A 377 5.16 9.49 0.36
N VAL A 378 6.13 8.98 -0.40
CA VAL A 378 7.53 8.96 0.08
C VAL A 378 8.20 10.33 0.13
N ASN A 379 7.49 11.40 -0.25
CA ASN A 379 7.93 12.79 -0.19
C ASN A 379 7.07 13.66 0.75
N ASP A 380 5.87 13.20 1.14
CA ASP A 380 4.91 13.98 1.93
C ASP A 380 4.23 13.12 3.00
N ALA A 381 4.56 13.40 4.26
CA ALA A 381 3.96 12.75 5.42
C ALA A 381 2.49 13.14 5.67
N SER A 382 2.02 14.29 5.15
CA SER A 382 0.66 14.79 5.36
C SER A 382 -0.37 14.10 4.48
N ALA A 383 0.05 13.55 3.33
CA ALA A 383 -0.78 12.69 2.47
C ALA A 383 -1.11 11.31 3.10
N ALA A 384 -0.53 10.97 4.25
CA ALA A 384 -0.69 9.65 4.88
C ALA A 384 -2.12 9.40 5.39
N ARG A 385 -2.78 8.35 4.88
CA ARG A 385 -4.19 8.05 5.22
C ARG A 385 -4.59 6.61 4.99
N TRP A 386 -5.56 6.13 5.78
CA TRP A 386 -6.27 4.88 5.48
C TRP A 386 -7.18 5.10 4.27
N VAL A 387 -6.99 4.33 3.20
CA VAL A 387 -7.77 4.47 1.96
C VAL A 387 -8.86 3.42 1.79
N SER A 388 -8.62 2.21 2.27
CA SER A 388 -9.49 1.05 2.03
C SER A 388 -9.26 -0.07 3.05
N GLN A 389 -9.97 -1.18 2.87
CA GLN A 389 -9.77 -2.40 3.65
C GLN A 389 -9.99 -3.62 2.76
N ALA A 390 -9.00 -4.51 2.73
CA ALA A 390 -9.08 -5.83 2.10
C ALA A 390 -9.31 -6.92 3.15
N ARG A 391 -9.28 -8.19 2.74
CA ARG A 391 -9.31 -9.33 3.66
C ARG A 391 -8.12 -9.27 4.63
N ALA A 392 -8.37 -9.47 5.93
CA ALA A 392 -7.31 -9.62 6.92
C ALA A 392 -6.66 -11.02 6.83
N SER A 393 -5.33 -11.09 6.93
CA SER A 393 -4.58 -12.30 7.25
C SER A 393 -3.34 -11.93 8.07
N ARG A 394 -2.81 -12.92 8.81
CA ARG A 394 -1.53 -12.81 9.55
C ARG A 394 -0.34 -13.36 8.77
N VAL A 395 -0.59 -14.11 7.68
CA VAL A 395 0.41 -14.64 6.77
C VAL A 395 0.12 -14.04 5.41
N ASN A 396 0.76 -12.92 5.13
CA ASN A 396 0.60 -12.12 3.93
C ASN A 396 1.96 -11.59 3.49
N ASP A 397 2.05 -11.28 2.20
CA ASP A 397 3.25 -10.91 1.45
C ASP A 397 2.78 -10.26 0.13
N ALA A 398 3.41 -9.20 -0.38
CA ALA A 398 2.90 -8.53 -1.59
C ALA A 398 3.98 -7.94 -2.51
N THR A 399 3.63 -7.82 -3.79
CA THR A 399 4.43 -7.12 -4.80
C THR A 399 3.55 -6.56 -5.91
N ARG A 400 4.11 -5.72 -6.78
CA ARG A 400 3.39 -4.97 -7.82
C ARG A 400 4.31 -4.71 -9.00
N CYS A 401 3.77 -4.48 -10.20
CA CYS A 401 4.61 -4.03 -11.30
C CYS A 401 5.06 -2.59 -11.03
N TYR A 402 6.33 -2.39 -10.63
CA TYR A 402 6.91 -1.08 -10.28
C TYR A 402 6.80 -0.01 -11.40
N ARG A 403 6.51 -0.42 -12.63
CA ARG A 403 6.33 0.47 -13.79
C ARG A 403 4.98 1.18 -13.77
N GLN A 404 3.99 0.68 -13.03
CA GLN A 404 2.64 1.24 -13.03
C GLN A 404 2.51 2.42 -12.04
N PRO A 405 1.82 3.52 -12.45
CA PRO A 405 1.60 4.68 -11.60
C PRO A 405 0.68 4.36 -10.43
N ASP A 406 0.50 5.32 -9.53
CA ASP A 406 -0.57 5.30 -8.54
C ASP A 406 -1.96 5.36 -9.22
N TRP A 407 -3.01 5.07 -8.46
CA TRP A 407 -4.41 5.25 -8.88
C TRP A 407 -4.94 6.67 -8.57
N GLU A 408 -4.05 7.62 -8.33
CA GLU A 408 -4.30 8.99 -7.84
C GLU A 408 -3.58 10.01 -8.73
#